data_AF-A0A1N7J6T1-F1
#
_entry.id   AF-A0A1N7J6T1-F1
#
_cell.length_a   1.000
_cell.length_b   1.000
_cell.length_c   1.000
_cell.angle_alpha   90.00
_cell.angle_beta   90.00
_cell.angle_gamma   90.00
#
_symmetry.space_group_name_H-M   'P 1'
#
loop_
_entity.id
_entity.type
_entity.pdbx_description
1 polymer ?
#
loop_
_entity_poly.entity_id
_entity_poly.type
_entity_poly.pdbx_seq_one_letter_code
_entity_poly.pdbx_strand_id
1 'polypeptide(L)'
;MKIEAGTIEELFEASGQFEEDLRKLDEWIMETEPHVKRQLISGTSITMMGYGEMDWQNDNDGDYWPVIGVAPQKNNLSVYVSGKKDGKPLLEVYTKEVLGGVNNGKHCIRIRNLKKVDEGKMKEAIRDAFAWAAEQRERFEKKRTSTDE
;
A
#
# COMPACT_ATOMS: atom_id res chain seq x y z
N MET A 1 -2.10 -17.35 -7.59
CA MET A 1 -3.24 -17.22 -8.53
C MET A 1 -3.55 -15.74 -8.55
N LYS A 2 -3.44 -15.12 -9.72
CA LYS A 2 -3.85 -13.73 -9.91
C LYS A 2 -5.39 -13.71 -9.88
N ILE A 3 -5.95 -12.71 -9.21
CA ILE A 3 -7.39 -12.44 -9.29
C ILE A 3 -7.61 -11.59 -10.53
N GLU A 4 -8.42 -12.08 -11.47
CA GLU A 4 -8.79 -11.27 -12.63
C GLU A 4 -9.94 -10.34 -12.24
N ALA A 5 -9.68 -9.05 -12.30
CA ALA A 5 -10.66 -7.99 -12.08
C ALA A 5 -10.32 -6.82 -13.00
N GLY A 6 -11.33 -6.21 -13.61
CA GLY A 6 -11.25 -4.99 -14.41
C GLY A 6 -11.72 -3.75 -13.65
N THR A 7 -12.44 -3.94 -12.54
CA THR A 7 -12.85 -2.85 -11.64
C THR A 7 -12.51 -3.14 -10.18
N ILE A 8 -12.60 -2.11 -9.35
CA ILE A 8 -12.38 -2.25 -7.91
C ILE A 8 -13.47 -3.10 -7.26
N GLU A 9 -14.73 -2.93 -7.66
CA GLU A 9 -15.81 -3.76 -7.13
C GLU A 9 -15.66 -5.22 -7.54
N GLU A 10 -15.27 -5.49 -8.79
CA GLU A 10 -14.92 -6.86 -9.21
C GLU A 10 -13.78 -7.44 -8.38
N LEU A 11 -12.79 -6.63 -7.97
CA LEU A 11 -11.71 -7.09 -7.09
C LEU A 11 -12.24 -7.46 -5.70
N PHE A 12 -13.14 -6.66 -5.13
CA PHE A 12 -13.77 -6.98 -3.84
C PHE A 12 -14.56 -8.30 -3.94
N GLU A 13 -15.46 -8.41 -4.90
CA GLU A 13 -16.28 -9.62 -5.10
C GLU A 13 -15.41 -10.87 -5.34
N ALA A 14 -14.35 -10.72 -6.14
CA ALA A 14 -13.44 -11.83 -6.44
C ALA A 14 -12.48 -12.17 -5.28
N SER A 15 -12.44 -11.37 -4.20
CA SER A 15 -11.61 -11.62 -3.01
C SER A 15 -12.15 -12.74 -2.10
N GLY A 16 -13.39 -13.20 -2.33
CA GLY A 16 -14.00 -14.30 -1.60
C GLY A 16 -14.02 -14.07 -0.09
N GLN A 17 -13.42 -14.98 0.69
CA GLN A 17 -13.40 -14.87 2.16
C GLN A 17 -12.70 -13.60 2.70
N PHE A 18 -11.91 -12.91 1.86
CA PHE A 18 -11.22 -11.68 2.24
C PHE A 18 -11.93 -10.41 1.76
N GLU A 19 -13.11 -10.52 1.14
CA GLU A 19 -13.85 -9.35 0.66
C GLU A 19 -14.10 -8.33 1.79
N GLU A 20 -14.69 -8.77 2.90
CA GLU A 20 -15.01 -7.90 4.04
C GLU A 20 -13.74 -7.25 4.62
N ASP A 21 -12.67 -8.04 4.78
CA ASP A 21 -11.38 -7.55 5.28
C ASP A 21 -10.75 -6.54 4.29
N LEU A 22 -10.88 -6.76 2.98
CA LEU A 22 -10.37 -5.84 1.95
C LEU A 22 -11.14 -4.52 1.94
N ARG A 23 -12.48 -4.57 2.06
CA ARG A 23 -13.32 -3.36 2.19
C ARG A 23 -12.99 -2.59 3.46
N LYS A 24 -12.76 -3.29 4.58
CA LYS A 24 -12.38 -2.64 5.84
C LYS A 24 -11.00 -1.97 5.77
N LEU A 25 -10.03 -2.59 5.10
CA LEU A 25 -8.73 -1.94 4.85
C LEU A 25 -8.86 -0.72 3.94
N ASP A 26 -9.68 -0.80 2.89
CA ASP A 26 -10.01 0.35 2.03
C ASP A 26 -10.60 1.49 2.85
N GLU A 27 -11.59 1.23 3.71
CA GLU A 27 -12.15 2.22 4.63
C GLU A 27 -11.07 2.86 5.51
N TRP A 28 -10.21 2.07 6.15
CA TRP A 28 -9.15 2.61 7.00
C TRP A 28 -8.17 3.51 6.26
N ILE A 29 -7.84 3.17 5.01
CA ILE A 29 -6.97 3.99 4.17
C ILE A 29 -7.66 5.29 3.79
N MET A 30 -8.90 5.22 3.29
CA MET A 30 -9.65 6.40 2.84
C MET A 30 -10.09 7.32 4.00
N GLU A 31 -10.30 6.79 5.21
CA GLU A 31 -10.50 7.60 6.42
C GLU A 31 -9.23 8.34 6.84
N THR A 32 -8.07 7.71 6.64
CA THR A 32 -6.78 8.27 7.05
C THR A 32 -6.30 9.32 6.06
N GLU A 33 -6.47 9.06 4.77
CA GLU A 33 -6.01 9.92 3.68
C GLU A 33 -7.10 10.08 2.61
N PRO A 34 -8.14 10.89 2.85
CA PRO A 34 -9.34 10.95 2.00
C PRO A 34 -9.09 11.53 0.59
N HIS A 35 -7.94 12.19 0.39
CA HIS A 35 -7.61 12.85 -0.87
C HIS A 35 -6.76 11.99 -1.81
N VAL A 36 -6.34 10.80 -1.38
CA VAL A 36 -5.47 9.96 -2.20
C VAL A 36 -6.26 9.31 -3.32
N LYS A 37 -5.64 9.24 -4.50
CA LYS A 37 -6.23 8.54 -5.63
C LYS A 37 -6.22 7.04 -5.37
N ARG A 38 -7.42 6.47 -5.30
CA ARG A 38 -7.67 5.03 -5.27
C ARG A 38 -7.78 4.51 -6.70
N GLN A 39 -7.09 3.42 -7.02
CA GLN A 39 -7.11 2.81 -8.35
C GLN A 39 -6.89 1.31 -8.32
N LEU A 40 -7.38 0.62 -9.36
CA LEU A 40 -7.06 -0.77 -9.60
C LEU A 40 -5.72 -0.86 -10.35
N ILE A 41 -4.79 -1.64 -9.82
CA ILE A 41 -3.52 -1.94 -10.48
C ILE A 41 -3.55 -3.41 -10.86
N SER A 42 -3.55 -3.69 -12.16
CA SER A 42 -3.52 -5.05 -12.70
C SER A 42 -2.23 -5.23 -13.49
N GLY A 43 -1.26 -5.91 -12.88
CA GLY A 43 -0.01 -6.30 -13.52
C GLY A 43 -0.04 -7.72 -14.06
N THR A 44 1.08 -8.18 -14.61
CA THR A 44 1.22 -9.53 -15.16
C THR A 44 1.00 -10.63 -14.11
N SER A 45 1.38 -10.38 -12.85
CA SER A 45 1.38 -11.40 -11.79
C SER A 45 0.45 -11.10 -10.62
N ILE A 46 -0.08 -9.88 -10.52
CA ILE A 46 -0.84 -9.41 -9.37
C ILE A 46 -1.91 -8.41 -9.78
N THR A 47 -3.07 -8.49 -9.14
CA THR A 47 -4.12 -7.46 -9.17
C THR A 47 -4.30 -6.95 -7.76
N MET A 48 -4.29 -5.64 -7.58
CA MET A 48 -4.35 -5.02 -6.26
C MET A 48 -5.03 -3.66 -6.30
N MET A 49 -5.53 -3.26 -5.13
CA MET A 49 -5.89 -1.88 -4.85
C MET A 49 -4.62 -1.06 -4.67
N GLY A 50 -4.50 0.06 -5.36
CA GLY A 50 -3.44 1.04 -5.18
C GLY A 50 -3.98 2.36 -4.63
N TYR A 51 -3.24 2.96 -3.70
CA TYR A 51 -3.57 4.23 -3.07
C TYR A 51 -2.39 5.18 -3.14
N GLY A 52 -2.62 6.35 -3.74
CA GLY A 52 -1.59 7.35 -4.02
C GLY A 52 -0.59 6.89 -5.08
N GLU A 53 0.13 7.86 -5.62
CA GLU A 53 1.00 7.70 -6.78
C GLU A 53 2.44 8.02 -6.37
N MET A 54 3.42 7.21 -6.79
CA MET A 54 4.85 7.51 -6.66
C MET A 54 5.47 7.82 -8.03
N ASP A 55 4.85 8.75 -8.76
CA ASP A 55 5.25 9.19 -10.10
C ASP A 55 6.69 9.71 -10.17
N TRP A 56 7.21 10.29 -9.07
CA TRP A 56 8.58 10.80 -8.97
C TRP A 56 9.68 9.72 -8.92
N GLN A 57 9.35 8.43 -8.76
CA GLN A 57 10.36 7.36 -8.74
C GLN A 57 10.65 6.77 -10.13
N ASN A 58 9.90 7.16 -11.16
CA ASN A 58 10.01 6.57 -12.48
C ASN A 58 10.56 7.55 -13.51
N ASP A 59 11.81 7.33 -13.93
CA ASP A 59 12.36 7.90 -15.17
C ASP A 59 11.95 7.09 -16.43
N ASN A 60 11.22 5.97 -16.27
CA ASN A 60 10.80 5.08 -17.36
C ASN A 60 9.27 4.85 -17.35
N ASP A 61 8.66 5.03 -18.52
CA ASP A 61 7.23 4.93 -18.87
C ASP A 61 6.56 3.56 -18.60
N GLY A 62 6.56 3.01 -17.37
CA GLY A 62 5.91 1.71 -17.19
C GLY A 62 5.55 1.23 -15.79
N ASP A 63 6.42 1.37 -14.80
CA ASP A 63 6.22 0.68 -13.52
C ASP A 63 5.60 1.59 -12.47
N TYR A 64 4.33 1.95 -12.69
CA TYR A 64 3.53 2.67 -11.71
C TYR A 64 3.41 1.85 -10.41
N TRP A 65 3.96 2.38 -9.30
CA TRP A 65 3.84 1.78 -7.98
C TRP A 65 3.10 2.71 -7.01
N PRO A 66 2.12 2.21 -6.26
CA PRO A 66 1.38 3.04 -5.32
C PRO A 66 2.15 3.24 -4.02
N VAL A 67 1.78 4.27 -3.24
CA VAL A 67 2.30 4.43 -1.88
C VAL A 67 1.87 3.25 -1.01
N ILE A 68 0.60 2.85 -1.11
CA ILE A 68 0.06 1.65 -0.48
C ILE A 68 -0.61 0.77 -1.54
N GLY A 69 -0.29 -0.52 -1.51
CA GLY A 69 -0.94 -1.54 -2.35
C GLY A 69 -1.61 -2.60 -1.49
N VAL A 70 -2.83 -3.03 -1.81
CA VAL A 70 -3.50 -4.15 -1.10
C VAL A 70 -3.94 -5.19 -2.12
N ALA A 71 -3.31 -6.35 -2.06
CA ALA A 71 -3.56 -7.45 -2.98
C ALA A 71 -4.24 -8.63 -2.25
N PRO A 72 -5.49 -8.97 -2.59
CA PRO A 72 -6.08 -10.22 -2.17
C PRO A 72 -5.34 -11.41 -2.79
N GLN A 73 -4.94 -12.35 -1.95
CA GLN A 73 -4.27 -13.60 -2.33
C GLN A 73 -5.08 -14.78 -1.79
N LYS A 74 -4.79 -15.98 -2.31
CA LYS A 74 -5.49 -17.22 -1.95
C LYS A 74 -5.69 -17.42 -0.43
N ASN A 75 -4.70 -17.03 0.39
CA ASN A 75 -4.67 -17.31 1.83
C ASN A 75 -4.40 -16.08 2.71
N ASN A 76 -4.33 -14.87 2.14
CA ASN A 76 -4.03 -13.64 2.89
C ASN A 76 -4.35 -12.40 2.04
N LEU A 77 -4.48 -11.25 2.69
CA LEU A 77 -4.29 -9.94 2.08
C LEU A 77 -2.81 -9.55 2.19
N SER A 78 -2.18 -9.23 1.06
CA SER A 78 -0.81 -8.69 1.04
C SER A 78 -0.88 -7.17 0.96
N VAL A 79 -0.50 -6.49 2.04
CA VAL A 79 -0.44 -5.02 2.13
C VAL A 79 1.00 -4.56 1.90
N TYR A 80 1.23 -3.88 0.79
CA TYR A 80 2.48 -3.24 0.43
C TYR A 80 2.47 -1.83 1.00
N VAL A 81 3.48 -1.49 1.80
CA VAL A 81 3.63 -0.15 2.38
C VAL A 81 4.99 0.37 1.95
N SER A 82 4.98 1.42 1.13
CA SER A 82 6.19 2.08 0.67
C SER A 82 6.68 3.07 1.73
N GLY A 83 7.99 3.11 1.93
CA GLY A 83 8.63 4.17 2.70
C GLY A 83 9.50 3.72 3.86
N LYS A 84 10.09 4.71 4.53
CA LYS A 84 11.00 4.52 5.67
C LYS A 84 10.68 5.51 6.78
N LYS A 85 10.82 5.06 8.03
CA LYS A 85 10.82 5.90 9.24
C LYS A 85 12.19 5.79 9.89
N ASP A 86 12.85 6.93 10.13
CA ASP A 86 14.19 7.00 10.71
C ASP A 86 15.22 6.09 10.02
N GLY A 87 15.15 6.02 8.68
CA GLY A 87 16.04 5.20 7.85
C GLY A 87 15.70 3.70 7.83
N LYS A 88 14.72 3.23 8.61
CA LYS A 88 14.24 1.84 8.63
C LYS A 88 13.01 1.67 7.74
N PRO A 89 12.87 0.56 6.98
CA PRO A 89 11.64 0.28 6.24
C PRO A 89 10.41 0.32 7.16
N LEU A 90 9.34 1.01 6.75
CA LEU A 90 8.09 1.07 7.52
C LEU A 90 7.55 -0.34 7.81
N LEU A 91 7.76 -1.27 6.87
CA LEU A 91 7.42 -2.68 7.04
C LEU A 91 8.05 -3.31 8.28
N GLU A 92 9.32 -3.00 8.59
CA GLU A 92 10.02 -3.57 9.75
C GLU A 92 9.48 -3.02 11.06
N VAL A 93 9.16 -1.73 11.10
CA VAL A 93 8.56 -1.04 12.25
C VAL A 93 7.17 -1.61 12.53
N TYR A 94 6.32 -1.59 11.51
CA TYR A 94 4.90 -1.88 11.67
C TYR A 94 4.56 -3.36 11.64
N THR A 95 5.38 -4.24 11.07
CA THR A 95 5.14 -5.70 11.15
C THR A 95 4.98 -6.17 12.60
N LYS A 96 5.84 -5.71 13.51
CA LYS A 96 5.79 -6.12 14.91
C LYS A 96 4.62 -5.46 15.65
N GLU A 97 4.39 -4.18 15.38
CA GLU A 97 3.37 -3.38 16.07
C GLU A 97 1.94 -3.66 15.59
N VAL A 98 1.75 -3.92 14.29
CA VAL A 98 0.45 -4.14 13.65
C VAL A 98 0.02 -5.61 13.72
N LEU A 99 0.96 -6.56 13.61
CA LEU A 99 0.65 -8.01 13.58
C LEU A 99 1.07 -8.77 14.84
N GLY A 100 1.64 -8.12 15.86
CA GLY A 100 2.14 -8.81 17.05
C GLY A 100 3.32 -9.76 16.78
N GLY A 101 4.02 -9.60 15.65
CA GLY A 101 5.35 -10.17 15.43
C GLY A 101 5.55 -11.10 14.22
N VAL A 102 4.51 -11.68 13.61
CA VAL A 102 4.73 -12.65 12.51
C VAL A 102 4.23 -12.11 11.18
N ASN A 103 5.19 -11.72 10.34
CA ASN A 103 4.97 -11.41 8.93
C ASN A 103 6.10 -12.03 8.10
N ASN A 104 5.74 -12.95 7.20
CA ASN A 104 6.72 -13.67 6.37
C ASN A 104 6.99 -12.98 5.03
N GLY A 105 6.51 -11.74 4.83
CA GLY A 105 6.69 -10.99 3.59
C GLY A 105 7.93 -10.10 3.65
N LYS A 106 8.85 -10.26 2.68
CA LYS A 106 10.03 -9.39 2.53
C LYS A 106 9.66 -7.94 2.16
N HIS A 107 8.51 -7.75 1.52
CA HIS A 107 8.08 -6.47 0.94
C HIS A 107 6.61 -6.13 1.25
N CYS A 108 5.91 -6.96 2.01
CA CYS A 108 4.49 -6.75 2.32
C CYS A 108 4.11 -7.32 3.69
N ILE A 109 3.04 -6.78 4.27
CA ILE A 109 2.33 -7.27 5.45
C ILE A 109 1.29 -8.29 5.00
N ARG A 110 1.44 -9.55 5.40
CA ARG A 110 0.46 -10.60 5.09
C ARG A 110 -0.56 -10.75 6.20
N ILE A 111 -1.77 -10.24 5.96
CA ILE A 111 -2.90 -10.30 6.89
C ILE A 111 -3.74 -11.53 6.55
N ARG A 112 -3.86 -12.46 7.49
CA ARG A 112 -4.75 -13.64 7.36
C ARG A 112 -6.08 -13.48 8.08
N ASN A 113 -6.15 -12.53 8.99
CA ASN A 113 -7.31 -12.25 9.82
C ASN A 113 -7.19 -10.81 10.30
N LEU A 114 -7.99 -9.92 9.74
CA LEU A 114 -7.95 -8.50 10.06
C LEU A 114 -8.32 -8.22 11.53
N LYS A 115 -9.09 -9.10 12.20
CA LYS A 115 -9.45 -8.93 13.62
C LYS A 115 -8.25 -9.01 14.58
N LYS A 116 -7.11 -9.53 14.11
CA LYS A 116 -5.85 -9.56 14.89
C LYS A 116 -4.95 -8.36 14.59
N VAL A 117 -5.34 -7.52 13.66
CA VAL A 117 -4.62 -6.31 13.28
C VAL A 117 -5.04 -5.19 14.22
N ASP A 118 -4.06 -4.50 14.82
CA ASP A 118 -4.33 -3.28 15.55
C ASP A 118 -4.66 -2.16 14.54
N GLU A 119 -5.92 -1.72 14.54
CA GLU A 119 -6.42 -0.66 13.66
C GLU A 119 -5.65 0.65 13.84
N GLY A 120 -5.37 1.04 15.08
CA GLY A 120 -4.68 2.29 15.39
C GLY A 120 -3.27 2.29 14.81
N LYS A 121 -2.56 1.18 14.96
CA LYS A 121 -1.22 0.98 14.39
C LYS A 121 -1.22 0.86 12.88
N MET A 122 -2.25 0.24 12.29
CA MET A 122 -2.39 0.22 10.84
C MET A 122 -2.60 1.64 10.29
N LYS A 123 -3.47 2.44 10.92
CA LYS A 123 -3.67 3.85 10.54
C LYS A 123 -2.42 4.70 10.74
N GLU A 124 -1.63 4.45 11.79
CA GLU A 124 -0.31 5.09 11.98
C GLU A 124 0.65 4.76 10.82
N ALA A 125 0.73 3.48 10.42
CA ALA A 125 1.54 3.04 9.30
C ALA A 125 1.12 3.68 7.97
N ILE A 126 -0.19 3.85 7.76
CA ILE A 126 -0.75 4.52 6.58
C ILE A 126 -0.28 5.98 6.54
N ARG A 127 -0.45 6.75 7.64
CA ARG A 127 -0.02 8.15 7.70
C ARG A 127 1.47 8.31 7.43
N ASP A 128 2.30 7.47 8.06
CA ASP A 128 3.75 7.55 7.89
C ASP A 128 4.18 7.25 6.44
N ALA A 129 3.48 6.32 5.76
CA ALA A 129 3.76 6.04 4.35
C ALA A 129 3.47 7.24 3.45
N PHE A 130 2.34 7.92 3.66
CA PHE A 130 1.97 9.09 2.89
C PHE A 130 2.79 10.33 3.24
N ALA A 131 3.15 10.52 4.51
CA ALA A 131 4.08 11.57 4.93
C ALA A 131 5.45 11.37 4.27
N TRP A 132 6.00 10.15 4.32
CA TRP A 132 7.24 9.83 3.64
C TRP A 132 7.16 10.08 2.12
N ALA A 133 6.05 9.71 1.49
CA ALA A 133 5.84 9.90 0.06
C ALA A 133 5.81 11.39 -0.32
N ALA A 134 5.12 12.23 0.47
CA ALA A 134 5.11 13.68 0.28
C ALA A 134 6.52 14.29 0.41
N GLU A 135 7.28 13.89 1.43
CA GLU A 135 8.67 14.34 1.61
C GLU A 135 9.57 13.95 0.44
N GLN A 136 9.43 12.73 -0.09
CA GLN A 136 10.20 12.32 -1.26
C GLN A 136 9.83 13.18 -2.47
N ARG A 137 8.54 13.39 -2.73
CA ARG A 137 8.08 14.23 -3.84
C ARG A 137 8.71 15.62 -3.79
N GLU A 138 8.62 16.30 -2.65
CA GLU A 138 9.25 17.62 -2.47
C GLU A 138 10.76 17.61 -2.72
N ARG A 139 11.44 16.57 -2.24
CA ARG A 139 12.89 16.41 -2.45
C ARG A 139 13.23 16.23 -3.94
N PHE A 140 12.45 15.43 -4.66
CA PHE A 140 12.61 15.24 -6.10
C PHE A 140 12.33 16.53 -6.88
N GLU A 141 11.25 17.26 -6.54
CA GLU A 141 10.90 18.53 -7.16
C GLU A 141 11.99 19.60 -6.97
N LYS A 142 12.56 19.71 -5.76
CA LYS A 142 13.71 20.60 -5.46
C LYS A 142 14.95 20.22 -6.27
N LYS A 143 15.27 18.92 -6.36
CA LYS A 143 16.42 18.46 -7.15
C LYS A 143 16.26 18.79 -8.63
N ARG A 144 15.04 18.65 -9.18
CA ARG A 144 14.75 18.98 -10.57
C ARG A 144 14.98 20.46 -10.87
N THR A 145 14.53 21.35 -9.98
CA THR A 145 14.71 22.81 -10.14
C THR A 145 16.14 23.30 -9.93
N SER A 146 16.98 22.59 -9.16
CA SER A 146 18.40 22.94 -8.98
C SER A 146 19.34 22.40 -10.06
N THR A 147 18.84 21.64 -11.05
CA THR A 147 19.67 21.10 -12.16
C THR A 147 19.57 21.98 -13.42
N ASP A 148 18.75 23.04 -13.39
CA ASP A 148 18.55 23.99 -14.49
C ASP A 148 19.36 25.31 -14.33
N GLU A 149 20.32 25.37 -13.40
CA GLU A 149 21.31 26.47 -13.22
C GLU A 149 22.75 26.01 -13.51
#